data_AF-A0A1V6IWR3-F1
#
_entry.id   AF-A0A1V6IWR3-F1
#
_cell.length_a   1.000
_cell.length_b   1.000
_cell.length_c   1.000
_cell.angle_alpha   90.00
_cell.angle_beta   90.00
_cell.angle_gamma   90.00
#
_symmetry.space_group_name_H-M   'P 1'
#
loop_
_entity.id
_entity.type
_entity.pdbx_description
1 polymer ?
#
loop_
_entity_poly.entity_id
_entity_poly.type
_entity_poly.pdbx_seq_one_letter_code
_entity_poly.pdbx_strand_id
1 'polypeptide(L)'
;MVAKSDWTEGYCPICGKEPKIGEIRKDEEGKRYLFCHQCGFKWYFYRIKCPFCGNDEQQSLAYFEVEGEERYRVDVCNKCWRYIKTVELPKSSEEPNMDVEDIATLHLDMIAYDEGYN
;
A
#
# COMPACT_ATOMS: atom_id res chain seq x y z
N MET A 1 10.02 5.68 -21.21
CA MET A 1 8.76 5.87 -20.45
C MET A 1 8.18 4.50 -20.14
N VAL A 2 8.15 4.12 -18.87
CA VAL A 2 7.61 2.84 -18.38
C VAL A 2 6.08 2.92 -18.36
N ALA A 3 5.45 3.23 -19.50
CA ALA A 3 4.00 3.38 -19.62
C ALA A 3 3.28 2.06 -19.94
N LYS A 4 4.04 0.98 -20.16
CA LYS A 4 3.56 -0.35 -20.56
C LYS A 4 4.49 -1.48 -20.07
N SER A 5 5.00 -1.37 -18.86
CA SER A 5 5.68 -2.50 -18.24
C SER A 5 4.64 -3.26 -17.44
N ASP A 6 4.57 -4.57 -17.64
CA ASP A 6 3.87 -5.52 -16.74
C ASP A 6 4.62 -5.62 -15.39
N TRP A 7 5.00 -4.45 -14.86
CA TRP A 7 5.80 -4.33 -13.65
C TRP A 7 4.93 -4.70 -12.48
N THR A 8 5.28 -5.82 -11.87
CA THR A 8 4.52 -6.43 -10.77
C THR A 8 5.42 -6.73 -9.58
N GLU A 9 6.60 -6.12 -9.56
CA GLU A 9 7.52 -6.18 -8.43
C GLU A 9 7.10 -5.21 -7.32
N GLY A 10 7.46 -5.56 -6.10
CA GLY A 10 7.11 -4.79 -4.90
C GLY A 10 7.95 -3.53 -4.68
N TYR A 11 8.89 -3.23 -5.58
CA TYR A 11 9.75 -2.05 -5.53
C TYR A 11 9.58 -1.17 -6.76
N CYS A 12 10.00 0.08 -6.65
CA CYS A 12 9.83 1.10 -7.67
C CYS A 12 10.63 0.79 -8.94
N PRO A 13 10.02 0.79 -10.13
CA PRO A 13 10.71 0.54 -11.40
C PRO A 13 11.66 1.69 -11.82
N ILE A 14 11.58 2.85 -11.15
CA ILE A 14 12.37 4.04 -11.48
C ILE A 14 13.65 4.10 -10.67
N CYS A 15 13.58 3.83 -9.36
CA CYS A 15 14.71 4.02 -8.44
C CYS A 15 15.06 2.80 -7.58
N GLY A 16 14.31 1.70 -7.68
CA GLY A 16 14.58 0.47 -6.93
C GLY A 16 14.15 0.50 -5.45
N LYS A 17 13.56 1.60 -4.97
CA LYS A 17 13.13 1.74 -3.56
C LYS A 17 11.76 1.16 -3.29
N GLU A 18 11.54 0.83 -2.03
CA GLU A 18 10.28 0.33 -1.48
C GLU A 18 9.15 1.39 -1.54
N PRO A 19 7.89 0.94 -1.45
CA PRO A 19 6.74 1.83 -1.35
C PRO A 19 6.63 2.45 0.06
N LYS A 20 6.06 3.66 0.16
CA LYS A 20 5.66 4.28 1.44
C LYS A 20 4.20 3.98 1.82
N ILE A 21 3.33 3.96 0.82
CA ILE A 21 1.88 3.84 0.98
C ILE A 21 1.27 3.21 -0.28
N GLY A 22 0.11 2.58 -0.13
CA GLY A 22 -0.71 2.10 -1.22
C GLY A 22 -2.05 2.84 -1.36
N GLU A 23 -2.72 2.63 -2.48
CA GLU A 23 -4.14 2.97 -2.64
C GLU A 23 -4.89 1.80 -3.28
N ILE A 24 -6.20 1.73 -3.03
CA ILE A 24 -7.13 0.84 -3.71
C ILE A 24 -8.24 1.67 -4.34
N ARG A 25 -8.44 1.48 -5.64
CA ARG A 25 -9.38 2.26 -6.45
C ARG A 25 -10.66 1.48 -6.74
N LYS A 26 -11.79 1.90 -6.14
CA LYS A 26 -13.11 1.25 -6.34
C LYS A 26 -13.70 1.46 -7.73
N ASP A 27 -13.28 2.52 -8.43
CA ASP A 27 -13.61 2.81 -9.83
C ASP A 27 -12.82 1.94 -10.81
N GLU A 28 -11.66 1.41 -10.40
CA GLU A 28 -10.82 0.51 -11.20
C GLU A 28 -10.89 -0.95 -10.70
N GLU A 29 -12.09 -1.43 -10.37
CA GLU A 29 -12.32 -2.83 -9.94
C GLU A 29 -11.49 -3.24 -8.71
N GLY A 30 -11.12 -2.28 -7.86
CA GLY A 30 -10.30 -2.54 -6.67
C GLY A 30 -8.83 -2.76 -6.99
N LYS A 31 -8.32 -2.27 -8.13
CA LYS A 31 -6.88 -2.25 -8.41
C LYS A 31 -6.11 -1.55 -7.30
N ARG A 32 -4.97 -2.14 -6.97
CA ARG A 32 -4.03 -1.62 -5.97
C ARG A 32 -2.87 -0.94 -6.69
N TYR A 33 -2.50 0.23 -6.19
CA TYR A 33 -1.31 0.94 -6.61
C TYR A 33 -0.40 1.20 -5.41
N LEU A 34 0.90 1.28 -5.66
CA LEU A 34 1.92 1.59 -4.68
C LEU A 34 2.64 2.88 -5.07
N PHE A 35 3.11 3.63 -4.07
CA PHE A 35 3.82 4.89 -4.26
C PHE A 35 5.21 4.82 -3.65
N CYS A 36 6.20 5.22 -4.44
CA CYS A 36 7.60 5.11 -4.03
C CYS A 36 7.90 6.06 -2.88
N HIS A 37 8.62 5.57 -1.86
CA HIS A 37 9.09 6.40 -0.75
C HIS A 37 10.03 7.53 -1.20
N GLN A 38 10.84 7.29 -2.25
CA GLN A 38 11.89 8.24 -2.65
C GLN A 38 11.47 9.18 -3.79
N CYS A 39 10.92 8.64 -4.87
CA CYS A 39 10.62 9.44 -6.08
C CYS A 39 9.13 9.70 -6.30
N GLY A 40 8.25 9.18 -5.43
CA GLY A 40 6.80 9.33 -5.55
C GLY A 40 6.16 8.62 -6.74
N PHE A 41 6.92 7.87 -7.55
CA PHE A 41 6.37 7.16 -8.70
C PHE A 41 5.27 6.18 -8.27
N LYS A 42 4.15 6.20 -9.00
CA LYS A 42 2.99 5.33 -8.82
C LYS A 42 3.08 4.13 -9.77
N TRP A 43 2.88 2.92 -9.27
CA TRP A 43 2.77 1.72 -10.12
C TRP A 43 1.69 0.76 -9.64
N TYR A 44 1.16 -0.03 -10.57
CA TYR A 44 0.21 -1.10 -10.27
C TYR A 44 0.90 -2.23 -9.49
N PHE A 45 0.20 -2.82 -8.53
CA PHE A 45 0.68 -3.99 -7.81
C PHE A 45 -0.47 -4.94 -7.50
N TYR A 46 -0.17 -6.24 -7.35
CA TYR A 46 -1.19 -7.23 -7.05
C TYR A 46 -1.85 -6.96 -5.68
N ARG A 47 -3.18 -7.05 -5.65
CA ARG A 47 -3.97 -6.80 -4.44
C ARG A 47 -3.67 -7.80 -3.33
N ILE A 48 -3.53 -9.08 -3.69
CA ILE A 48 -3.23 -10.19 -2.77
C ILE A 48 -1.77 -10.60 -2.93
N LYS A 49 -0.85 -9.71 -2.54
CA LYS A 49 0.59 -9.97 -2.50
C LYS A 49 1.26 -9.01 -1.52
N CYS A 50 2.26 -9.48 -0.80
CA CYS A 50 3.12 -8.65 0.03
C CYS A 50 4.16 -7.94 -0.85
N PRO A 51 4.27 -6.60 -0.83
CA PRO A 51 5.27 -5.88 -1.62
C PRO A 51 6.70 -6.09 -1.12
N PHE A 52 6.89 -6.59 0.10
CA PHE A 52 8.22 -6.70 0.71
C PHE A 52 8.88 -8.06 0.51
N CYS A 53 8.13 -9.15 0.75
CA CYS A 53 8.66 -10.51 0.61
C CYS A 53 8.06 -11.29 -0.57
N GLY A 54 7.11 -10.70 -1.30
CA GLY A 54 6.46 -11.34 -2.45
C GLY A 54 5.42 -12.40 -2.10
N ASN A 55 5.14 -12.65 -0.82
CA ASN A 55 4.15 -13.64 -0.37
C ASN A 55 2.74 -13.35 -0.89
N ASP A 56 2.07 -14.34 -1.46
CA ASP A 56 0.71 -14.29 -2.01
C ASP A 56 -0.24 -15.31 -1.32
N GLU A 57 0.20 -15.96 -0.25
CA GLU A 57 -0.64 -16.85 0.55
C GLU A 57 -1.66 -16.07 1.37
N GLN A 58 -2.92 -16.11 0.95
CA GLN A 58 -4.02 -15.34 1.54
C GLN A 58 -4.17 -15.53 3.06
N GLN A 59 -3.86 -16.70 3.63
CA GLN A 59 -3.98 -16.97 5.07
C GLN A 59 -2.92 -16.24 5.91
N SER A 60 -1.84 -15.77 5.29
CA SER A 60 -0.75 -15.04 5.96
C SER A 60 -0.74 -13.56 5.58
N LEU A 61 -1.76 -13.09 4.86
CA LEU A 61 -2.01 -11.69 4.56
C LEU A 61 -3.29 -11.28 5.28
N ALA A 62 -3.23 -10.21 6.04
CA ALA A 62 -4.40 -9.64 6.71
C ALA A 62 -4.39 -8.13 6.54
N TYR A 63 -5.47 -7.48 6.96
CA TYR A 63 -5.49 -6.05 7.15
C TYR A 63 -6.33 -5.72 8.37
N PHE A 64 -6.08 -4.56 8.95
CA PHE A 64 -6.95 -3.98 9.97
C PHE A 64 -7.25 -2.52 9.64
N GLU A 65 -8.34 -2.03 10.21
CA GLU A 65 -8.83 -0.65 10.08
C GLU A 65 -8.93 -0.06 11.48
N VAL A 66 -8.87 1.26 11.59
CA VAL A 66 -9.09 1.97 12.86
C VAL A 66 -10.52 2.52 12.86
N GLU A 67 -11.23 2.34 13.97
CA GLU A 67 -12.61 2.84 14.11
C GLU A 67 -12.69 4.35 13.85
N GLY A 68 -13.59 4.78 12.97
CA GLY A 68 -13.75 6.18 12.57
C GLY A 68 -12.81 6.63 11.45
N GLU A 69 -11.93 5.75 10.97
CA GLU A 69 -10.96 6.00 9.90
C GLU A 69 -11.02 4.90 8.82
N GLU A 70 -12.21 4.41 8.47
CA GLU A 70 -12.41 3.25 7.56
C GLU A 70 -11.90 3.47 6.13
N ARG A 71 -11.53 4.72 5.79
CA ARG A 71 -10.83 5.06 4.54
C ARG A 71 -9.39 4.52 4.54
N TYR A 72 -8.78 4.38 5.70
CA TYR A 72 -7.42 3.93 5.87
C TYR A 72 -7.41 2.52 6.43
N ARG A 73 -6.53 1.70 5.87
CA ARG A 73 -6.26 0.36 6.37
C ARG A 73 -4.78 0.11 6.42
N VAL A 74 -4.37 -0.83 7.26
CA VAL A 74 -3.00 -1.30 7.35
C VAL A 74 -2.97 -2.73 6.83
N ASP A 75 -2.37 -2.96 5.67
CA ASP A 75 -2.16 -4.29 5.12
C ASP A 75 -0.91 -4.91 5.76
N VAL A 76 -1.04 -6.08 6.37
CA VAL A 76 0.02 -6.77 7.11
C VAL A 76 0.36 -8.14 6.51
N CYS A 77 1.60 -8.57 6.68
CA CYS A 77 2.07 -9.89 6.27
C CYS A 77 2.67 -10.66 7.44
N ASN A 78 2.03 -11.76 7.82
CA ASN A 78 2.42 -12.62 8.94
C ASN A 78 3.64 -13.51 8.63
N LYS A 79 4.15 -13.48 7.39
CA LYS A 79 5.40 -14.18 7.03
C LYS A 79 6.64 -13.33 7.27
N CYS A 80 6.61 -12.07 6.86
CA CYS A 80 7.76 -11.17 7.00
C CYS A 80 7.57 -10.15 8.13
N TRP A 81 6.41 -10.14 8.79
CA TRP A 81 6.06 -9.20 9.84
C TRP A 81 6.19 -7.75 9.41
N ARG A 82 5.86 -7.48 8.14
CA ARG A 82 5.86 -6.12 7.58
C ARG A 82 4.47 -5.64 7.25
N TYR A 83 4.30 -4.33 7.23
CA TYR A 83 3.02 -3.69 6.94
C TYR A 83 3.15 -2.57 5.90
N ILE A 84 2.02 -2.18 5.33
CA ILE A 84 1.92 -0.99 4.49
C ILE A 84 0.54 -0.36 4.67
N LYS A 85 0.52 0.94 4.91
CA LYS A 85 -0.71 1.73 4.94
C LYS A 85 -1.31 1.79 3.54
N THR A 86 -2.62 1.69 3.44
CA THR A 86 -3.36 1.74 2.18
C THR A 86 -4.59 2.63 2.33
N VAL A 87 -4.77 3.53 1.37
CA VAL A 87 -5.97 4.39 1.28
C VAL A 87 -7.00 3.74 0.36
N GLU A 88 -8.22 3.53 0.81
CA GLU A 88 -9.33 3.12 -0.05
C GLU A 88 -10.01 4.35 -0.67
N LEU A 89 -9.98 4.47 -1.99
CA LEU A 89 -10.59 5.57 -2.72
C LEU A 89 -12.00 5.19 -3.20
N PRO A 90 -13.04 5.97 -2.86
CA PRO A 90 -14.38 5.75 -3.36
C PRO A 90 -14.46 6.05 -4.87
N LYS A 91 -15.55 5.62 -5.50
CA LYS A 91 -15.82 5.98 -6.90
C LYS A 91 -15.88 7.50 -7.04
N SER A 92 -15.25 8.03 -8.09
CA SER A 92 -15.21 9.47 -8.37
C SER A 92 -14.44 10.30 -7.34
N SER A 93 -13.52 9.69 -6.58
CA SER A 93 -12.57 10.43 -5.74
C SER A 93 -11.63 11.26 -6.60
N GLU A 94 -11.30 12.48 -6.17
CA GLU A 94 -10.12 13.18 -6.66
C GLU A 94 -8.86 12.41 -6.28
N GLU A 95 -7.78 12.56 -7.04
CA GLU A 95 -6.50 11.92 -6.73
C GLU A 95 -5.85 12.63 -5.52
N PRO A 96 -5.71 11.97 -4.36
CA PRO A 96 -5.08 12.59 -3.21
C PRO A 96 -3.56 12.69 -3.42
N ASN A 97 -2.94 13.62 -2.70
CA ASN A 97 -1.50 13.68 -2.61
C ASN A 97 -0.99 12.62 -1.63
N MET A 98 -0.35 11.57 -2.14
CA MET A 98 0.08 10.44 -1.32
C MET A 98 1.28 10.74 -0.40
N ASP A 99 2.04 11.82 -0.63
CA ASP A 99 3.01 12.31 0.35
C ASP A 99 2.30 12.87 1.59
N VAL A 100 1.18 13.55 1.39
CA VAL A 100 0.36 14.10 2.48
C VAL A 100 -0.36 12.98 3.22
N GLU A 101 -0.96 12.04 2.49
CA GLU A 101 -1.68 10.89 3.09
C GLU A 101 -0.72 10.02 3.94
N ASP A 102 0.52 9.80 3.49
CA ASP A 102 1.54 9.06 4.26
C ASP A 102 1.85 9.75 5.60
N ILE A 103 2.04 11.07 5.60
CA ILE A 103 2.29 11.86 6.82
C ILE A 103 1.04 11.92 7.71
N ALA A 104 -0.13 12.08 7.12
CA ALA A 104 -1.39 12.21 7.85
C ALA A 104 -1.78 10.92 8.60
N THR A 105 -1.20 9.78 8.19
CA THR A 105 -1.48 8.45 8.74
C THR A 105 -0.34 7.90 9.60
N LEU A 106 0.56 8.75 10.10
CA LEU A 106 1.69 8.35 10.95
C LEU A 106 1.27 7.61 12.24
N HIS A 107 0.07 7.88 12.76
CA HIS A 107 -0.46 7.16 13.91
C HIS A 107 -0.74 5.69 13.61
N LEU A 108 -1.05 5.34 12.36
CA LEU A 108 -1.25 3.95 11.94
C LEU A 108 0.06 3.16 11.96
N ASP A 109 1.19 3.82 11.66
CA ASP A 109 2.52 3.20 11.77
C ASP A 109 2.82 2.82 13.23
N MET A 110 2.42 3.66 14.19
CA MET A 110 2.58 3.39 15.63
C MET A 110 1.73 2.19 16.06
N ILE A 111 0.47 2.12 15.62
CA ILE A 111 -0.41 0.99 15.92
C ILE A 111 0.15 -0.31 15.32
N ALA A 112 0.61 -0.29 14.07
CA ALA A 112 1.22 -1.45 13.43
C ALA A 112 2.48 -1.93 14.17
N TYR A 113 3.29 -0.98 14.66
CA TYR A 113 4.47 -1.27 15.46
C TYR A 113 4.14 -1.92 16.80
N ASP A 114 3.12 -1.41 17.51
CA ASP A 114 2.65 -1.97 18.78
C ASP A 114 2.10 -3.41 18.62
N GLU A 115 1.51 -3.71 17.45
CA GLU A 115 1.08 -5.07 17.05
C GLU A 115 2.24 -5.98 16.59
N GLY A 116 3.47 -5.46 16.53
CA GLY A 116 4.68 -6.22 16.22
C GLY A 116 5.12 -6.23 14.75
N TYR A 117 4.55 -5.37 13.91
CA TYR A 117 4.94 -5.24 12.50
C TYR A 117 6.00 -4.15 12.27
N ASN A 118 6.77 -4.28 11.19
CA ASN A 118 7.84 -3.35 10.79
C ASN A 118 7.71 -2.80 9.36
#